data_AF-A0A3D4KAI6-F1
#
_entry.id   AF-A0A3D4KAI6-F1
#
_cell.length_a   1.000
_cell.length_b   1.000
_cell.length_c   1.000
_cell.angle_alpha   90.00
_cell.angle_beta   90.00
_cell.angle_gamma   90.00
#
_symmetry.space_group_name_H-M   'P 1'
#
loop_
_entity.id
_entity.type
_entity.pdbx_description
1 polymer ?
#
loop_
_entity_poly.entity_id
_entity_poly.type
_entity_poly.pdbx_seq_one_letter_code
_entity_poly.pdbx_strand_id
1 'polypeptide(L)'
;MVIENQIKLAAEEGNVSVRTPFALCVDDEPTNVEILEMHLKKAGIKSKGFYSGTEVLSFIDNYEGHIDVVLLDIMMPGIDGIQVLKKLKSSSKTAKIPVIMQTAIAQESKTIEGIESGAYYYITKPYSHSVLISIVKSALKEKRETEGLKGEVINLHSVIENIKSCVFEIKTFNEARKLANYIARFGNEPGKYVMGLTALLVNAIEHGNLELGFENKKKHLLENTYEVEIDERIKNPLYSTRKVTVELFRKDEEGIYSVIIKDEGNGFNFKEYIDFDPMRITEPSGRGIAIANIMNPGAIEYWGRGNVVLFKMPIKGKSE
;
A
#
# COMPACT_ATOMS: atom_id res chain seq x y z
N MET A 1 -31.48 19.69 11.88
CA MET A 1 -31.18 20.79 10.95
C MET A 1 -29.71 20.83 10.50
N VAL A 2 -28.72 20.95 11.38
CA VAL A 2 -27.29 21.03 10.95
C VAL A 2 -26.77 19.71 10.31
N ILE A 3 -27.24 18.55 10.81
CA ILE A 3 -26.80 17.22 10.35
C ILE A 3 -27.38 16.87 8.98
N GLU A 4 -28.65 17.17 8.73
CA GLU A 4 -29.27 16.98 7.41
C GLU A 4 -28.58 17.82 6.34
N ASN A 5 -28.14 19.04 6.69
CA ASN A 5 -27.41 19.91 5.77
C ASN A 5 -25.99 19.40 5.46
N GLN A 6 -25.26 18.85 6.44
CA GLN A 6 -23.92 18.29 6.16
C GLN A 6 -23.98 16.98 5.36
N ILE A 7 -25.03 16.17 5.56
CA ILE A 7 -25.25 14.95 4.77
C ILE A 7 -25.70 15.29 3.34
N LYS A 8 -26.51 16.34 3.15
CA LYS A 8 -26.89 16.84 1.81
C LYS A 8 -25.70 17.42 1.04
N LEU A 9 -24.86 18.23 1.68
CA LEU A 9 -23.69 18.85 1.04
C LEU A 9 -22.68 17.80 0.55
N ALA A 10 -22.48 16.70 1.28
CA ALA A 10 -21.62 15.60 0.83
C ALA A 10 -22.25 14.71 -0.28
N ALA A 11 -23.58 14.74 -0.44
CA ALA A 11 -24.28 13.98 -1.46
C ALA A 11 -24.35 14.72 -2.82
N GLU A 12 -24.26 16.05 -2.81
CA GLU A 12 -24.32 16.89 -4.01
C GLU A 12 -22.98 16.94 -4.79
N GLU A 13 -21.84 16.58 -4.18
CA GLU A 13 -20.51 16.66 -4.82
C GLU A 13 -20.00 15.35 -5.47
N GLY A 14 -20.80 14.27 -5.49
CA GLY A 14 -20.49 13.09 -6.32
C GLY A 14 -20.71 11.75 -5.62
N ASN A 15 -21.81 11.09 -5.99
CA ASN A 15 -22.01 9.64 -6.07
C ASN A 15 -21.43 8.71 -4.98
N VAL A 16 -21.36 9.13 -3.71
CA VAL A 16 -21.15 8.21 -2.58
C VAL A 16 -22.49 8.00 -1.88
N SER A 17 -23.05 6.79 -2.00
CA SER A 17 -24.22 6.42 -1.19
C SER A 17 -23.80 6.44 0.30
N VAL A 18 -24.19 7.48 1.04
CA VAL A 18 -23.90 7.57 2.47
C VAL A 18 -24.80 6.58 3.20
N ARG A 19 -24.33 5.34 3.36
CA ARG A 19 -25.04 4.35 4.17
C ARG A 19 -25.04 4.79 5.64
N THR A 20 -26.17 4.64 6.30
CA THR A 20 -26.26 4.83 7.75
C THR A 20 -25.44 3.73 8.44
N PRO A 21 -24.46 4.06 9.31
CA PRO A 21 -23.66 3.05 9.99
C PRO A 21 -24.51 2.14 10.87
N PHE A 22 -24.14 0.85 10.95
CA PHE A 22 -24.78 -0.13 11.82
C PHE A 22 -23.83 -0.61 12.94
N ALA A 23 -24.24 -0.42 14.19
CA ALA A 23 -23.48 -0.77 15.38
C ALA A 23 -24.11 -1.96 16.13
N LEU A 24 -23.29 -2.81 16.73
CA LEU A 24 -23.76 -3.80 17.69
C LEU A 24 -23.39 -3.36 19.10
N CYS A 25 -24.34 -3.42 20.03
CA CYS A 25 -24.14 -3.10 21.45
C CYS A 25 -24.23 -4.41 22.25
N VAL A 26 -23.17 -4.77 22.97
CA VAL A 26 -23.10 -6.05 23.69
C VAL A 26 -22.73 -5.79 25.14
N ASP A 27 -23.65 -6.14 26.03
CA ASP A 27 -23.55 -5.94 27.48
C ASP A 27 -24.54 -6.88 28.17
N ASP A 28 -24.15 -7.57 29.24
CA ASP A 28 -25.04 -8.51 29.94
C ASP A 28 -26.13 -7.80 30.77
N GLU A 29 -25.96 -6.51 31.04
CA GLU A 29 -26.96 -5.68 31.72
C GLU A 29 -27.85 -4.95 30.70
N PRO A 30 -29.17 -5.27 30.63
CA PRO A 30 -30.06 -4.68 29.62
C PRO A 30 -30.12 -3.15 29.66
N THR A 31 -30.03 -2.57 30.86
CA THR A 31 -30.01 -1.12 31.07
C THR A 31 -28.84 -0.45 30.33
N ASN A 32 -27.66 -1.08 30.32
CA ASN A 32 -26.48 -0.55 29.64
C ASN A 32 -26.67 -0.57 28.12
N VAL A 33 -27.24 -1.66 27.59
CA VAL A 33 -27.56 -1.80 26.17
C VAL A 33 -28.54 -0.70 25.73
N GLU A 34 -29.61 -0.47 26.49
CA GLU A 34 -30.61 0.56 26.18
C GLU A 34 -30.00 1.97 26.13
N ILE A 35 -29.12 2.30 27.07
CA ILE A 35 -28.41 3.59 27.12
C ILE A 35 -27.51 3.75 25.88
N LEU A 36 -26.77 2.70 25.51
CA LEU A 36 -25.92 2.69 24.32
C LEU A 36 -26.73 2.92 23.04
N GLU A 37 -27.81 2.16 22.86
CA GLU A 37 -28.68 2.29 21.68
C GLU A 37 -29.34 3.67 21.62
N MET A 38 -29.79 4.21 22.76
CA MET A 38 -30.31 5.58 22.82
C MET A 38 -29.27 6.61 22.39
N HIS A 39 -28.03 6.50 22.87
CA HIS A 39 -26.95 7.41 22.49
C HIS A 39 -26.64 7.33 21.00
N LEU A 40 -26.51 6.12 20.45
CA LEU A 40 -26.22 5.91 19.02
C LEU A 40 -27.35 6.42 18.13
N LYS A 41 -28.61 6.18 18.52
CA LYS A 41 -29.79 6.68 17.80
C LYS A 41 -29.81 8.21 17.73
N LYS A 42 -29.50 8.91 18.84
CA LYS A 42 -29.38 10.38 18.85
C LYS A 42 -28.29 10.90 17.90
N ALA A 43 -27.26 10.10 17.66
CA ALA A 43 -26.18 10.40 16.72
C ALA A 43 -26.48 9.98 15.26
N GLY A 44 -27.67 9.43 14.98
CA GLY A 44 -28.05 8.97 13.64
C GLY A 44 -27.42 7.63 13.23
N ILE A 45 -26.95 6.83 14.19
CA ILE A 45 -26.37 5.50 13.96
C ILE A 45 -27.44 4.45 14.25
N LYS A 46 -27.60 3.47 13.35
CA LYS A 46 -28.47 2.31 13.61
C LYS A 46 -27.75 1.36 14.56
N SER A 47 -28.46 0.79 15.53
CA SER A 47 -27.88 -0.17 16.47
C SER A 47 -28.73 -1.43 16.62
N LYS A 48 -28.11 -2.49 17.15
CA LYS A 48 -28.82 -3.65 17.70
C LYS A 48 -28.13 -4.14 18.98
N GLY A 49 -28.92 -4.32 20.04
CA GLY A 49 -28.49 -4.84 21.33
C GLY A 49 -28.39 -6.38 21.41
N PHE A 50 -27.47 -6.85 22.26
CA PHE A 50 -27.27 -8.26 22.64
C PHE A 50 -26.85 -8.35 24.10
N TYR A 51 -27.25 -9.43 24.78
CA TYR A 51 -27.06 -9.57 26.22
C TYR A 51 -26.05 -10.66 26.61
N SER A 52 -25.38 -11.25 25.63
CA SER A 52 -24.32 -12.23 25.87
C SER A 52 -23.38 -12.37 24.68
N GLY A 53 -22.17 -12.87 24.94
CA GLY A 53 -21.20 -13.19 23.89
C GLY A 53 -21.71 -14.27 22.91
N THR A 54 -22.49 -15.25 23.39
CA THR A 54 -23.07 -16.30 22.54
C THR A 54 -24.10 -15.77 21.57
N GLU A 55 -24.99 -14.88 22.01
CA GLU A 55 -26.02 -14.27 21.17
C GLU A 55 -25.41 -13.42 20.05
N VAL A 56 -24.46 -12.54 20.38
CA VAL A 56 -23.85 -11.66 19.37
C VAL A 56 -23.07 -12.45 18.33
N LEU A 57 -22.31 -13.48 18.73
CA LEU A 57 -21.56 -14.32 17.80
C LEU A 57 -22.52 -15.07 16.86
N SER A 58 -23.58 -15.66 17.41
CA SER A 58 -24.60 -16.36 16.62
C SER A 58 -25.28 -15.42 15.63
N PHE A 59 -25.54 -14.16 16.01
CA PHE A 59 -26.07 -13.17 15.09
C PHE A 59 -25.08 -12.83 13.97
N ILE A 60 -23.81 -12.57 14.31
CA ILE A 60 -22.78 -12.18 13.33
C ILE A 60 -22.54 -13.27 12.28
N ASP A 61 -22.58 -14.53 12.68
CA ASP A 61 -22.41 -15.67 11.78
C ASP A 61 -23.53 -15.73 10.73
N ASN A 62 -24.78 -15.49 11.17
CA ASN A 62 -25.97 -15.55 10.31
C ASN A 62 -26.31 -14.21 9.62
N TYR A 63 -25.67 -13.11 9.99
CA TYR A 63 -25.95 -11.80 9.41
C TYR A 63 -25.20 -11.61 8.09
N GLU A 64 -25.95 -11.34 7.03
CA GLU A 64 -25.44 -11.05 5.69
C GLU A 64 -25.22 -9.55 5.44
N GLY A 65 -25.76 -8.70 6.32
CA GLY A 65 -25.57 -7.26 6.23
C GLY A 65 -24.18 -6.81 6.68
N HIS A 66 -23.94 -5.51 6.60
CA HIS A 66 -22.66 -4.92 7.00
C HIS A 66 -22.71 -4.40 8.43
N ILE A 67 -21.73 -4.79 9.25
CA ILE A 67 -21.54 -4.28 10.61
C ILE A 67 -20.39 -3.27 10.58
N ASP A 68 -20.68 -2.06 11.04
CA ASP A 68 -19.73 -0.96 11.00
C ASP A 68 -18.86 -0.85 12.24
N VAL A 69 -19.40 -1.19 13.42
CA VAL A 69 -18.69 -1.14 14.70
C VAL A 69 -19.35 -2.06 15.73
N VAL A 70 -18.58 -2.60 16.66
CA VAL A 70 -19.09 -3.36 17.82
C VAL A 70 -18.65 -2.67 19.10
N LEU A 71 -19.59 -2.38 20.00
CA LEU A 71 -19.35 -1.93 21.36
C LEU A 71 -19.53 -3.13 22.29
N LEU A 72 -18.47 -3.49 23.01
CA LEU A 72 -18.39 -4.80 23.65
C LEU A 72 -17.94 -4.66 25.10
N ASP A 73 -18.80 -5.06 26.04
CA ASP A 73 -18.41 -5.17 27.43
C ASP A 73 -17.37 -6.28 27.63
N ILE A 74 -16.38 -6.03 28.49
CA ILE A 74 -15.33 -7.01 28.81
C ILE A 74 -15.88 -8.15 29.67
N MET A 75 -16.77 -7.87 30.60
CA MET A 75 -17.16 -8.75 31.69
C MET A 75 -18.59 -9.26 31.51
N MET A 76 -18.76 -10.31 30.71
CA MET A 76 -20.05 -10.98 30.55
C MET A 76 -19.98 -12.42 31.08
N PRO A 77 -21.08 -12.97 31.63
CA PRO A 77 -21.17 -14.38 31.98
C PRO A 77 -20.95 -15.32 30.78
N GLY A 78 -20.26 -16.43 31.01
CA GLY A 78 -19.97 -17.43 29.98
C GLY A 78 -18.86 -16.97 29.04
N ILE A 79 -19.23 -16.50 27.84
CA ILE A 79 -18.25 -15.97 26.88
C ILE A 79 -18.04 -14.49 27.17
N ASP A 80 -16.87 -14.17 27.70
CA ASP A 80 -16.48 -12.79 27.99
C ASP A 80 -16.16 -11.98 26.71
N GLY A 81 -16.05 -10.66 26.86
CA GLY A 81 -15.78 -9.75 25.74
C GLY A 81 -14.44 -9.98 25.05
N ILE A 82 -13.42 -10.45 25.78
CA ILE A 82 -12.10 -10.71 25.20
C ILE A 82 -12.16 -11.93 24.28
N GLN A 83 -12.89 -12.98 24.68
CA GLN A 83 -13.13 -14.15 23.86
C GLN A 83 -13.95 -13.82 22.61
N VAL A 84 -14.98 -12.98 22.73
CA VAL A 84 -15.73 -12.46 21.57
C VAL A 84 -14.80 -11.68 20.64
N LEU A 85 -13.98 -10.76 21.17
CA LEU A 85 -12.99 -10.00 20.39
C LEU A 85 -12.05 -10.93 19.62
N LYS A 86 -11.44 -11.91 20.29
CA LYS A 86 -10.52 -12.88 19.65
C LYS A 86 -11.19 -13.63 18.50
N LYS A 87 -12.44 -14.06 18.66
CA LYS A 87 -13.23 -14.71 17.59
C LYS A 87 -13.53 -13.77 16.43
N LEU A 88 -13.88 -12.51 16.71
CA LEU A 88 -14.10 -11.53 15.66
C LEU A 88 -12.81 -11.24 14.88
N LYS A 89 -11.66 -11.18 15.56
CA LYS A 89 -10.36 -10.91 14.92
C LYS A 89 -9.76 -12.09 14.18
N SER A 90 -10.13 -13.33 14.51
CA SER A 90 -9.63 -14.52 13.81
C SER A 90 -10.34 -14.84 12.49
N SER A 91 -11.54 -14.31 12.25
CA SER A 91 -12.31 -14.55 11.02
C SER A 91 -12.09 -13.43 9.99
N SER A 92 -11.80 -13.82 8.74
CA SER A 92 -11.60 -12.87 7.63
C SER A 92 -12.83 -12.01 7.34
N LYS A 93 -14.04 -12.50 7.65
CA LYS A 93 -15.32 -11.79 7.49
C LYS A 93 -15.44 -10.63 8.50
N THR A 94 -14.90 -10.79 9.70
CA THR A 94 -15.16 -9.91 10.85
C THR A 94 -13.93 -9.17 11.37
N ALA A 95 -12.72 -9.59 10.99
CA ALA A 95 -11.48 -9.08 11.57
C ALA A 95 -11.31 -7.55 11.41
N LYS A 96 -11.88 -7.01 10.34
CA LYS A 96 -11.85 -5.57 10.02
C LYS A 96 -12.90 -4.74 10.75
N ILE A 97 -13.84 -5.38 11.45
CA ILE A 97 -14.85 -4.65 12.22
C ILE A 97 -14.12 -4.00 13.41
N PRO A 98 -14.19 -2.67 13.59
CA PRO A 98 -13.65 -2.02 14.76
C PRO A 98 -14.46 -2.44 15.99
N VAL A 99 -13.76 -2.86 17.03
CA VAL A 99 -14.36 -3.27 18.31
C VAL A 99 -13.92 -2.27 19.38
N ILE A 100 -14.88 -1.62 20.01
CA ILE A 100 -14.68 -0.68 21.12
C ILE A 100 -14.98 -1.45 22.41
N MET A 101 -13.94 -1.72 23.19
CA MET A 101 -14.05 -2.45 24.44
C MET A 101 -14.50 -1.51 25.55
N GLN A 102 -15.48 -1.94 26.35
CA GLN A 102 -15.95 -1.21 27.52
C GLN A 102 -15.36 -1.84 28.78
N THR A 103 -14.70 -1.02 29.60
CA THR A 103 -13.99 -1.46 30.80
C THR A 103 -14.45 -0.71 32.05
N ALA A 104 -14.36 -1.34 33.22
CA ALA A 104 -14.51 -0.65 34.50
C ALA A 104 -13.16 -0.04 34.94
N ILE A 105 -13.19 1.09 35.66
CA ILE A 105 -12.01 1.86 36.10
C ILE A 105 -10.94 0.99 36.79
N ALA A 106 -11.32 -0.09 37.46
CA ALA A 106 -10.43 -0.93 38.27
C ALA A 106 -9.64 -2.03 37.51
N GLN A 107 -9.56 -1.99 36.17
CA GLN A 107 -9.09 -3.13 35.35
C GLN A 107 -8.02 -2.80 34.30
N GLU A 108 -6.95 -2.10 34.69
CA GLU A 108 -5.79 -1.82 33.82
C GLU A 108 -5.13 -3.09 33.25
N SER A 109 -5.07 -4.19 34.00
CA SER A 109 -4.41 -5.44 33.54
C SER A 109 -5.13 -6.13 32.38
N LYS A 110 -6.48 -6.11 32.35
CA LYS A 110 -7.28 -6.65 31.22
C LYS A 110 -7.29 -5.72 30.00
N THR A 111 -6.92 -4.46 30.19
CA THR A 111 -6.82 -3.48 29.10
C THR A 111 -5.61 -3.82 28.22
N ILE A 112 -4.49 -4.28 28.81
CA ILE A 112 -3.29 -4.72 28.08
C ILE A 112 -3.61 -5.94 27.19
N GLU A 113 -4.29 -6.96 27.72
CA GLU A 113 -4.59 -8.19 26.96
C GLU A 113 -5.47 -7.93 25.71
N GLY A 114 -6.45 -7.02 25.80
CA GLY A 114 -7.28 -6.73 24.65
C GLY A 114 -6.62 -5.77 23.63
N ILE A 115 -5.65 -4.93 24.04
CA ILE A 115 -4.79 -4.17 23.11
C ILE A 115 -3.98 -5.17 22.28
N GLU A 116 -3.36 -6.16 22.92
CA GLU A 116 -2.65 -7.25 22.24
C GLU A 116 -3.58 -8.09 21.35
N SER A 117 -4.86 -8.22 21.74
CA SER A 117 -5.87 -8.95 20.97
C SER A 117 -6.53 -8.12 19.84
N GLY A 118 -6.10 -6.88 19.62
CA GLY A 118 -6.52 -6.05 18.48
C GLY A 118 -7.80 -5.24 18.68
N ALA A 119 -8.14 -4.87 19.92
CA ALA A 119 -9.19 -3.90 20.19
C ALA A 119 -8.86 -2.55 19.53
N TYR A 120 -9.91 -1.87 19.04
CA TYR A 120 -9.74 -0.64 18.28
C TYR A 120 -9.66 0.59 19.20
N TYR A 121 -10.52 0.63 20.21
CA TYR A 121 -10.49 1.63 21.28
C TYR A 121 -11.00 1.02 22.59
N TYR A 122 -10.66 1.67 23.70
CA TYR A 122 -11.21 1.40 25.02
C TYR A 122 -12.04 2.58 25.51
N ILE A 123 -13.14 2.28 26.18
CA ILE A 123 -13.95 3.27 26.88
C ILE A 123 -14.21 2.81 28.31
N THR A 124 -13.88 3.69 29.26
CA THR A 124 -14.05 3.38 30.68
C THR A 124 -15.44 3.80 31.15
N LYS A 125 -16.17 2.89 31.79
CA LYS A 125 -17.48 3.15 32.41
C LYS A 125 -17.30 3.80 33.80
N PRO A 126 -18.16 4.76 34.19
CA PRO A 126 -19.22 5.38 33.39
C PRO A 126 -18.65 6.44 32.42
N TYR A 127 -19.24 6.58 31.24
CA TYR A 127 -18.83 7.55 30.22
C TYR A 127 -20.00 8.45 29.80
N SER A 128 -19.68 9.68 29.36
CA SER A 128 -20.70 10.60 28.86
C SER A 128 -21.10 10.26 27.41
N HIS A 129 -22.29 10.74 27.00
CA HIS A 129 -22.75 10.64 25.62
C HIS A 129 -21.72 11.19 24.61
N SER A 130 -21.12 12.35 24.91
CA SER A 130 -20.16 12.99 24.01
C SER A 130 -18.89 12.16 23.81
N VAL A 131 -18.38 11.53 24.87
CA VAL A 131 -17.19 10.66 24.80
C VAL A 131 -17.48 9.43 23.95
N LEU A 132 -18.60 8.74 24.22
CA LEU A 132 -19.02 7.57 23.46
C LEU A 132 -19.12 7.87 21.96
N ILE A 133 -19.85 8.93 21.60
CA ILE A 133 -20.05 9.29 20.19
C ILE A 133 -18.75 9.74 19.53
N SER A 134 -17.85 10.41 20.24
CA SER A 134 -16.54 10.78 19.71
C SER A 134 -15.73 9.54 19.34
N ILE A 135 -15.64 8.55 20.24
CA ILE A 135 -14.88 7.31 20.00
C ILE A 135 -15.49 6.51 18.85
N VAL A 136 -16.82 6.38 18.82
CA VAL A 136 -17.52 5.68 17.74
C VAL A 136 -17.28 6.37 16.39
N LYS A 137 -17.35 7.70 16.33
CA LYS A 137 -17.06 8.45 15.09
C LYS A 137 -15.62 8.27 14.63
N SER A 138 -14.65 8.29 15.55
CA SER A 138 -13.24 8.04 15.22
C SER A 138 -13.04 6.63 14.66
N ALA A 139 -13.63 5.60 15.30
CA ALA A 139 -13.57 4.23 14.83
C ALA A 139 -14.17 4.05 13.43
N LEU A 140 -15.32 4.67 13.17
CA LEU A 140 -15.97 4.64 11.86
C LEU A 140 -15.16 5.38 10.79
N LYS A 141 -14.57 6.53 11.13
CA LYS A 141 -13.75 7.33 10.22
C LYS A 141 -12.50 6.56 9.79
N GLU A 142 -11.75 6.03 10.74
CA GLU A 142 -10.48 5.35 10.46
C GLU A 142 -10.72 4.00 9.76
N LYS A 143 -11.84 3.32 10.04
CA LYS A 143 -12.31 2.18 9.22
C LYS A 143 -12.53 2.60 7.76
N ARG A 144 -13.26 3.69 7.52
CA ARG A 144 -13.51 4.21 6.16
C ARG A 144 -12.22 4.64 5.46
N GLU A 145 -11.28 5.24 6.18
CA GLU A 145 -9.96 5.60 5.63
C GLU A 145 -9.17 4.34 5.25
N THR A 146 -9.15 3.32 6.11
CA THR A 146 -8.49 2.04 5.82
C THR A 146 -9.14 1.29 4.64
N GLU A 147 -10.47 1.33 4.53
CA GLU A 147 -11.22 0.77 3.40
C GLU A 147 -11.02 1.61 2.12
N GLY A 148 -10.99 2.94 2.23
CA GLY A 148 -10.76 3.88 1.14
C GLY A 148 -9.36 3.78 0.54
N LEU A 149 -8.32 3.70 1.38
CA LEU A 149 -6.93 3.49 0.94
C LEU A 149 -6.76 2.16 0.18
N LYS A 150 -7.49 1.11 0.57
CA LYS A 150 -7.49 -0.15 -0.19
C LYS A 150 -8.26 -0.03 -1.50
N GLY A 151 -9.38 0.72 -1.51
CA GLY A 151 -10.14 1.01 -2.71
C GLY A 151 -9.33 1.79 -3.76
N GLU A 152 -8.57 2.80 -3.34
CA GLU A 152 -7.69 3.58 -4.22
C GLU A 152 -6.56 2.73 -4.81
N VAL A 153 -5.94 1.85 -4.01
CA VAL A 153 -4.89 0.94 -4.49
C VAL A 153 -5.41 -0.09 -5.50
N ILE A 154 -6.63 -0.60 -5.31
CA ILE A 154 -7.28 -1.53 -6.27
C ILE A 154 -7.71 -0.79 -7.54
N ASN A 155 -8.22 0.44 -7.44
CA ASN A 155 -8.64 1.25 -8.60
C ASN A 155 -7.44 1.71 -9.45
N LEU A 156 -6.28 2.00 -8.85
CA LEU A 156 -5.08 2.31 -9.63
C LEU A 156 -4.67 1.17 -10.58
N HIS A 157 -4.91 -0.09 -10.21
CA HIS A 157 -4.53 -1.23 -11.03
C HIS A 157 -5.33 -1.30 -12.35
N SER A 158 -6.65 -1.10 -12.29
CA SER A 158 -7.50 -1.08 -13.49
C SER A 158 -7.22 0.14 -14.38
N VAL A 159 -6.83 1.28 -13.80
CA VAL A 159 -6.41 2.46 -14.57
C VAL A 159 -5.08 2.18 -15.28
N ILE A 160 -4.11 1.57 -14.60
CA ILE A 160 -2.80 1.18 -15.16
C ILE A 160 -2.96 0.25 -16.36
N GLU A 161 -3.87 -0.73 -16.30
CA GLU A 161 -4.12 -1.66 -17.40
C GLU A 161 -4.66 -0.98 -18.67
N ASN A 162 -5.30 0.19 -18.55
CA ASN A 162 -5.82 0.96 -19.68
C ASN A 162 -4.77 1.87 -20.34
N ILE A 163 -3.58 2.01 -19.76
CA ILE A 163 -2.51 2.85 -20.33
C ILE A 163 -1.87 2.11 -21.50
N LYS A 164 -2.07 2.64 -22.71
CA LYS A 164 -1.41 2.13 -23.93
C LYS A 164 0.02 2.61 -24.07
N SER A 165 0.30 3.84 -23.67
CA SER A 165 1.65 4.39 -23.67
C SER A 165 1.80 5.53 -22.67
N CYS A 166 2.98 5.67 -22.09
CA CYS A 166 3.35 6.83 -21.29
C CYS A 166 4.86 7.10 -21.38
N VAL A 167 5.23 8.36 -21.17
CA VAL A 167 6.61 8.83 -21.20
C VAL A 167 6.93 9.51 -19.88
N PHE A 168 8.09 9.17 -19.31
CA PHE A 168 8.60 9.76 -18.09
C PHE A 168 9.99 10.34 -18.33
N GLU A 169 10.31 11.40 -17.60
CA GLU A 169 11.64 11.98 -17.56
C GLU A 169 12.11 11.98 -16.11
N ILE A 170 13.27 11.38 -15.85
CA ILE A 170 13.84 11.25 -14.50
C ILE A 170 15.30 11.71 -14.49
N LYS A 171 15.75 12.19 -13.33
CA LYS A 171 17.14 12.65 -13.12
C LYS A 171 17.81 12.02 -11.91
N THR A 172 17.04 11.53 -10.94
CA THR A 172 17.56 11.07 -9.65
C THR A 172 17.39 9.57 -9.42
N PHE A 173 18.26 8.97 -8.60
CA PHE A 173 18.13 7.56 -8.22
C PHE A 173 16.83 7.25 -7.47
N ASN A 174 16.31 8.22 -6.72
CA ASN A 174 15.02 8.06 -6.02
C ASN A 174 13.86 7.97 -7.02
N GLU A 175 13.84 8.84 -8.03
CA GLU A 175 12.86 8.77 -9.12
C GLU A 175 12.97 7.46 -9.89
N ALA A 176 14.20 7.00 -10.21
CA ALA A 176 14.43 5.71 -10.87
C ALA A 176 13.84 4.53 -10.08
N ARG A 177 14.13 4.44 -8.78
CA ARG A 177 13.62 3.35 -7.92
C ARG A 177 12.10 3.39 -7.80
N LYS A 178 11.51 4.58 -7.64
CA LYS A 178 10.05 4.73 -7.57
C LYS A 178 9.41 4.34 -8.90
N LEU A 179 9.92 4.85 -10.01
CA LEU A 179 9.40 4.57 -11.34
C LEU A 179 9.48 3.08 -11.70
N ALA A 180 10.60 2.41 -11.39
CA ALA A 180 10.75 0.96 -11.57
C ALA A 180 9.62 0.17 -10.88
N ASN A 181 9.29 0.53 -9.64
CA ASN A 181 8.23 -0.11 -8.86
C ASN A 181 6.84 0.05 -9.50
N TYR A 182 6.56 1.17 -10.17
CA TYR A 182 5.30 1.38 -10.87
C TYR A 182 5.27 0.69 -12.23
N ILE A 183 6.35 0.80 -13.03
CA ILE A 183 6.46 0.15 -14.34
C ILE A 183 6.36 -1.38 -14.21
N ALA A 184 6.97 -1.98 -13.19
CA ALA A 184 6.89 -3.43 -12.97
C ALA A 184 5.45 -3.94 -12.81
N ARG A 185 4.51 -3.10 -12.34
CA ARG A 185 3.10 -3.49 -12.12
C ARG A 185 2.31 -3.73 -13.40
N PHE A 186 2.83 -3.27 -14.54
CA PHE A 186 2.24 -3.53 -15.85
C PHE A 186 2.50 -4.98 -16.32
N GLY A 187 3.58 -5.60 -15.82
CA GLY A 187 3.90 -6.99 -16.11
C GLY A 187 3.03 -7.98 -15.34
N ASN A 188 2.99 -9.22 -15.82
CA ASN A 188 2.29 -10.34 -15.18
C ASN A 188 2.87 -10.71 -13.80
N GLU A 189 4.18 -10.58 -13.61
CA GLU A 189 4.91 -10.91 -12.38
C GLU A 189 5.73 -9.71 -11.85
N PRO A 190 5.11 -8.70 -11.23
CA PRO A 190 5.78 -7.46 -10.86
C PRO A 190 7.07 -7.65 -10.03
N GLY A 191 7.06 -8.59 -9.07
CA GLY A 191 8.21 -8.87 -8.22
C GLY A 191 9.48 -9.28 -8.98
N LYS A 192 9.33 -9.92 -10.15
CA LYS A 192 10.44 -10.33 -11.02
C LYS A 192 11.10 -9.16 -11.73
N TYR A 193 10.31 -8.15 -12.11
CA TYR A 193 10.75 -7.04 -12.96
C TYR A 193 11.35 -5.87 -12.19
N VAL A 194 10.94 -5.64 -10.94
CA VAL A 194 11.39 -4.48 -10.15
C VAL A 194 12.91 -4.37 -10.07
N MET A 195 13.60 -5.48 -9.78
CA MET A 195 15.06 -5.47 -9.63
C MET A 195 15.77 -5.16 -10.96
N GLY A 196 15.33 -5.77 -12.06
CA GLY A 196 15.90 -5.53 -13.39
C GLY A 196 15.68 -4.09 -13.86
N LEU A 197 14.45 -3.59 -13.77
CA LEU A 197 14.11 -2.21 -14.13
C LEU A 197 14.86 -1.20 -13.26
N THR A 198 14.99 -1.45 -11.94
CA THR A 198 15.76 -0.58 -11.04
C THR A 198 17.23 -0.52 -11.47
N ALA A 199 17.84 -1.67 -11.77
CA ALA A 199 19.23 -1.71 -12.19
C ALA A 199 19.46 -0.94 -13.50
N LEU A 200 18.58 -1.11 -14.49
CA LEU A 200 18.67 -0.41 -15.77
C LEU A 200 18.50 1.10 -15.63
N LEU A 201 17.48 1.55 -14.89
CA LEU A 201 17.21 2.98 -14.69
C LEU A 201 18.32 3.66 -13.87
N VAL A 202 18.83 3.00 -12.84
CA VAL A 202 19.95 3.54 -12.05
C VAL A 202 21.21 3.64 -12.91
N ASN A 203 21.51 2.63 -13.73
CA ASN A 203 22.66 2.67 -14.64
C ASN A 203 22.55 3.80 -15.67
N ALA A 204 21.35 4.03 -16.23
CA ALA A 204 21.10 5.12 -17.17
C ALA A 204 21.39 6.50 -16.55
N ILE A 205 21.10 6.68 -15.26
CA ILE A 205 21.44 7.91 -14.53
C ILE A 205 22.93 7.95 -14.19
N GLU A 206 23.45 6.92 -13.53
CA GLU A 206 24.80 6.87 -12.95
C GLU A 206 25.89 6.86 -14.03
N HIS A 207 25.82 5.88 -14.93
CA HIS A 207 26.83 5.66 -15.95
C HIS A 207 26.52 6.42 -17.24
N GLY A 208 25.24 6.56 -17.58
CA GLY A 208 24.80 7.33 -18.74
C GLY A 208 24.93 8.83 -18.51
N ASN A 209 23.96 9.43 -17.82
CA ASN A 209 23.84 10.88 -17.72
C ASN A 209 24.93 11.54 -16.88
N LEU A 210 25.28 10.96 -15.73
CA LEU A 210 26.33 11.47 -14.87
C LEU A 210 27.73 11.03 -15.33
N GLU A 211 27.85 10.13 -16.31
CA GLU A 211 29.14 9.62 -16.82
C GLU A 211 30.10 9.14 -15.72
N LEU A 212 29.57 8.58 -14.63
CA LEU A 212 30.40 8.06 -13.53
C LEU A 212 30.87 6.65 -13.88
N GLY A 213 32.01 6.51 -14.56
CA GLY A 213 32.56 5.20 -14.94
C GLY A 213 32.82 4.25 -13.75
N PHE A 214 32.93 2.95 -14.02
CA PHE A 214 33.09 1.90 -13.00
C PHE A 214 34.32 2.10 -12.10
N GLU A 215 35.47 2.46 -12.67
CA GLU A 215 36.70 2.69 -11.89
C GLU A 215 36.58 3.90 -10.96
N ASN A 216 36.00 5.00 -11.45
CA ASN A 216 35.75 6.18 -10.62
C ASN A 216 34.76 5.87 -9.50
N LYS A 217 33.67 5.13 -9.80
CA LYS A 217 32.73 4.66 -8.79
C LYS A 217 33.43 3.85 -7.70
N LYS A 218 34.25 2.87 -8.07
CA LYS A 218 35.00 2.03 -7.13
C LYS A 218 35.90 2.89 -6.23
N LYS A 219 36.60 3.87 -6.81
CA LYS A 219 37.41 4.83 -6.06
C LYS A 219 36.57 5.60 -5.02
N HIS A 220 35.47 6.22 -5.44
CA HIS A 220 34.62 7.00 -4.53
C HIS A 220 33.94 6.16 -3.45
N LEU A 221 33.64 4.89 -3.72
CA LEU A 221 33.15 3.95 -2.71
C LEU A 221 34.23 3.63 -1.66
N LEU A 222 35.48 3.41 -2.07
CA LEU A 222 36.60 3.17 -1.16
C LEU A 222 36.92 4.40 -0.30
N GLU A 223 36.79 5.59 -0.88
CA GLU A 223 37.04 6.87 -0.23
C GLU A 223 35.84 7.40 0.58
N ASN A 224 34.69 6.71 0.56
CA ASN A 224 33.42 7.15 1.14
C ASN A 224 32.94 8.54 0.64
N THR A 225 33.29 8.90 -0.60
CA THR A 225 32.93 10.18 -1.24
C THR A 225 31.85 10.03 -2.32
N TYR A 226 31.33 8.82 -2.51
CA TYR A 226 30.37 8.51 -3.58
C TYR A 226 29.11 9.39 -3.57
N GLU A 227 28.50 9.62 -2.41
CA GLU A 227 27.29 10.45 -2.32
C GLU A 227 27.59 11.91 -2.69
N VAL A 228 28.75 12.43 -2.27
CA VAL A 228 29.21 13.79 -2.57
C VAL A 228 29.45 13.96 -4.07
N GLU A 229 30.14 13.00 -4.70
CA GLU A 229 30.40 13.01 -6.15
C GLU A 229 29.09 13.04 -6.96
N ILE A 230 28.09 12.24 -6.56
CA ILE A 230 26.78 12.22 -7.22
C ILE A 230 26.10 13.60 -7.10
N ASP A 231 26.07 14.18 -5.91
CA ASP A 231 25.47 15.48 -5.66
C ASP A 231 26.17 16.62 -6.44
N GLU A 232 27.49 16.56 -6.54
CA GLU A 232 28.28 17.51 -7.34
C GLU A 232 27.98 17.38 -8.83
N ARG A 233 27.91 16.15 -9.36
CA ARG A 233 27.60 15.93 -10.78
C ARG A 233 26.19 16.34 -11.14
N ILE A 234 25.19 16.07 -10.30
CA ILE A 234 23.80 16.50 -10.53
C ILE A 234 23.71 18.03 -10.67
N LYS A 235 24.53 18.78 -9.94
CA LYS A 235 24.58 20.25 -9.99
C LYS A 235 25.48 20.80 -11.10
N ASN A 236 26.39 19.99 -11.62
CA ASN A 236 27.35 20.40 -12.64
C ASN A 236 26.63 20.77 -13.96
N PRO A 237 26.88 21.96 -14.55
CA PRO A 237 26.27 22.38 -15.81
C PRO A 237 26.44 21.39 -16.99
N LEU A 238 27.48 20.57 -16.96
CA LEU A 238 27.73 19.53 -17.98
C LEU A 238 26.67 18.41 -17.96
N TYR A 239 26.14 18.08 -16.77
CA TYR A 239 25.22 16.94 -16.59
C TYR A 239 23.81 17.35 -16.16
N SER A 240 23.65 18.51 -15.52
CA SER A 240 22.39 18.93 -14.86
C SER A 240 21.19 19.08 -15.79
N THR A 241 21.44 19.36 -17.07
CA THR A 241 20.41 19.44 -18.12
C THR A 241 19.95 18.07 -18.60
N ARG A 242 20.79 17.04 -18.43
CA ARG A 242 20.54 15.70 -18.93
C ARG A 242 19.43 14.99 -18.17
N LYS A 243 18.69 14.12 -18.86
CA LYS A 243 17.57 13.36 -18.30
C LYS A 243 17.49 11.96 -18.90
N VAL A 244 17.01 11.01 -18.12
CA VAL A 244 16.69 9.67 -18.64
C VAL A 244 15.23 9.71 -19.08
N THR A 245 15.00 9.37 -20.34
CA THR A 245 13.64 9.23 -20.90
C THR A 245 13.22 7.77 -20.80
N VAL A 246 12.03 7.52 -20.25
CA VAL A 246 11.46 6.17 -20.12
C VAL A 246 10.13 6.14 -20.84
N GLU A 247 10.05 5.36 -21.92
CA GLU A 247 8.85 5.19 -22.73
C GLU A 247 8.28 3.80 -22.49
N LEU A 248 7.07 3.71 -21.95
CA LEU A 248 6.31 2.47 -21.83
C LEU A 248 5.28 2.45 -22.94
N PHE A 249 5.16 1.33 -23.67
CA PHE A 249 4.07 1.10 -24.60
C PHE A 249 3.62 -0.36 -24.61
N ARG A 250 2.31 -0.53 -24.74
CA ARG A 250 1.62 -1.82 -24.78
C ARG A 250 1.57 -2.31 -26.23
N LYS A 251 1.98 -3.56 -26.45
CA LYS A 251 1.87 -4.27 -27.72
C LYS A 251 0.90 -5.44 -27.58
N ASP A 252 -0.38 -5.18 -27.82
CA ASP A 252 -1.45 -6.17 -27.62
C ASP A 252 -1.29 -7.44 -28.48
N GLU A 253 -0.82 -7.29 -29.73
CA GLU A 253 -0.59 -8.41 -30.65
C GLU A 253 0.51 -9.36 -30.15
N GLU A 254 1.58 -8.80 -29.58
CA GLU A 254 2.71 -9.54 -29.00
C GLU A 254 2.44 -9.98 -27.55
N GLY A 255 1.38 -9.49 -26.90
CA GLY A 255 1.06 -9.82 -25.51
C GLY A 255 2.05 -9.26 -24.49
N ILE A 256 2.76 -8.16 -24.82
CA ILE A 256 3.81 -7.59 -23.96
C ILE A 256 3.65 -6.07 -23.77
N TYR A 257 4.21 -5.56 -22.68
CA TYR A 257 4.67 -4.19 -22.55
C TYR A 257 6.14 -4.09 -22.92
N SER A 258 6.49 -3.05 -23.66
CA SER A 258 7.86 -2.67 -23.99
C SER A 258 8.20 -1.38 -23.23
N VAL A 259 9.34 -1.40 -22.54
CA VAL A 259 9.89 -0.24 -21.82
C VAL A 259 11.20 0.14 -22.50
N ILE A 260 11.26 1.33 -23.10
CA ILE A 260 12.50 1.89 -23.64
C ILE A 260 13.07 2.86 -22.61
N ILE A 261 14.29 2.61 -22.18
CA ILE A 261 15.07 3.49 -21.29
C ILE A 261 16.17 4.11 -22.14
N LYS A 262 16.21 5.44 -22.20
CA LYS A 262 17.18 6.20 -22.99
C LYS A 262 17.91 7.19 -22.10
N ASP A 263 19.24 7.11 -22.08
CA ASP A 263 20.10 8.13 -21.51
C ASP A 263 20.76 9.01 -22.60
N GLU A 264 21.22 10.17 -22.16
CA GLU A 264 21.88 11.20 -22.98
C GLU A 264 23.40 11.18 -22.81
N GLY A 265 23.93 10.11 -22.23
CA GLY A 265 25.37 9.89 -22.07
C GLY A 265 26.05 9.43 -23.36
N ASN A 266 27.37 9.22 -23.25
CA ASN A 266 28.19 8.77 -24.38
C ASN A 266 27.97 7.29 -24.76
N GLY A 267 27.24 6.54 -23.92
CA GLY A 267 27.04 5.09 -24.07
C GLY A 267 28.24 4.26 -23.59
N PHE A 268 28.16 2.95 -23.76
CA PHE A 268 29.21 1.99 -23.41
C PHE A 268 29.16 0.75 -24.32
N ASN A 269 30.26 0.00 -24.41
CA ASN A 269 30.30 -1.26 -25.17
C ASN A 269 29.58 -2.37 -24.40
N PHE A 270 28.27 -2.44 -24.52
CA PHE A 270 27.43 -3.38 -23.78
C PHE A 270 27.70 -4.86 -24.12
N LYS A 271 28.27 -5.16 -25.29
CA LYS A 271 28.59 -6.55 -25.70
C LYS A 271 29.56 -7.23 -24.74
N GLU A 272 30.47 -6.48 -24.12
CA GLU A 272 31.43 -6.99 -23.14
C GLU A 272 30.78 -7.39 -21.80
N TYR A 273 29.52 -6.99 -21.57
CA TYR A 273 28.81 -7.19 -20.31
C TYR A 273 27.58 -8.10 -20.40
N ILE A 274 27.17 -8.48 -21.61
CA ILE A 274 26.06 -9.43 -21.84
C ILE A 274 26.51 -10.87 -21.59
N ASP A 275 27.74 -11.23 -21.97
CA ASP A 275 28.35 -12.56 -21.78
C ASP A 275 29.01 -12.69 -20.39
N PHE A 276 28.28 -12.34 -19.33
CA PHE A 276 28.84 -12.23 -17.99
C PHE A 276 29.15 -13.62 -17.38
N ASP A 277 30.42 -13.86 -17.07
CA ASP A 277 30.89 -15.03 -16.31
C ASP A 277 30.24 -15.05 -14.91
N PRO A 278 29.52 -16.13 -14.52
CA PRO A 278 28.91 -16.28 -13.19
C PRO A 278 29.90 -16.10 -12.03
N MET A 279 31.21 -16.31 -12.24
CA MET A 279 32.23 -16.13 -11.21
C MET A 279 32.50 -14.66 -10.85
N ARG A 280 32.11 -13.68 -11.67
CA ARG A 280 32.29 -12.24 -11.42
C ARG A 280 31.19 -11.58 -10.58
N ILE A 281 30.20 -12.36 -10.11
CA ILE A 281 29.13 -11.90 -9.20
C ILE A 281 29.68 -11.36 -7.87
N THR A 282 30.92 -11.70 -7.52
CA THR A 282 31.59 -11.26 -6.29
C THR A 282 32.29 -9.89 -6.41
N GLU A 283 32.40 -9.31 -7.61
CA GLU A 283 33.10 -8.03 -7.82
C GLU A 283 32.27 -6.80 -7.40
N PRO A 284 32.85 -5.72 -6.83
CA PRO A 284 32.08 -4.64 -6.19
C PRO A 284 31.18 -3.79 -7.11
N SER A 285 31.37 -3.83 -8.43
CA SER A 285 30.69 -2.95 -9.40
C SER A 285 30.39 -3.68 -10.71
N GLY A 286 29.35 -3.27 -11.45
CA GLY A 286 29.01 -3.86 -12.77
C GLY A 286 27.92 -4.94 -12.77
N ARG A 287 27.38 -5.33 -11.60
CA ARG A 287 26.40 -6.43 -11.47
C ARG A 287 25.01 -6.13 -12.03
N GLY A 288 24.62 -4.86 -12.15
CA GLY A 288 23.22 -4.48 -12.41
C GLY A 288 22.65 -5.03 -13.71
N ILE A 289 23.44 -4.99 -14.79
CA ILE A 289 23.03 -5.48 -16.11
C ILE A 289 22.97 -7.01 -16.12
N ALA A 290 23.98 -7.67 -15.56
CA ALA A 290 24.03 -9.12 -15.43
C ALA A 290 22.86 -9.66 -14.59
N ILE A 291 22.57 -9.04 -13.43
CA ILE A 291 21.42 -9.40 -12.59
C ILE A 291 20.11 -9.20 -13.35
N ALA A 292 19.95 -8.08 -14.05
CA ALA A 292 18.74 -7.82 -14.83
C ALA A 292 18.53 -8.89 -15.91
N ASN A 293 19.60 -9.30 -16.61
CA ASN A 293 19.55 -10.30 -17.67
C ASN A 293 19.34 -11.72 -17.13
N ILE A 294 19.99 -12.10 -16.02
CA ILE A 294 19.78 -13.40 -15.35
C ILE A 294 18.35 -13.54 -14.83
N MET A 295 17.80 -12.48 -14.23
CA MET A 295 16.44 -12.50 -13.70
C MET A 295 15.37 -12.45 -14.82
N ASN A 296 15.72 -11.90 -15.99
CA ASN A 296 14.79 -11.69 -17.11
C ASN A 296 15.44 -12.11 -18.45
N PRO A 297 15.74 -13.42 -18.62
CA PRO A 297 16.45 -13.89 -19.80
C PRO A 297 15.65 -13.61 -21.07
N GLY A 298 16.32 -13.01 -22.06
CA GLY A 298 15.71 -12.65 -23.35
C GLY A 298 14.78 -11.43 -23.32
N ALA A 299 14.61 -10.77 -22.16
CA ALA A 299 13.74 -9.60 -22.03
C ALA A 299 14.46 -8.28 -22.33
N ILE A 300 15.80 -8.27 -22.40
CA ILE A 300 16.62 -7.06 -22.45
C ILE A 300 17.38 -6.99 -23.76
N GLU A 301 17.27 -5.87 -24.46
CA GLU A 301 18.04 -5.56 -25.66
C GLU A 301 18.66 -4.18 -25.54
N TYR A 302 19.95 -4.06 -25.87
CA TYR A 302 20.66 -2.79 -25.93
C TYR A 302 20.79 -2.32 -27.38
N TRP A 303 20.53 -1.04 -27.62
CA TRP A 303 20.61 -0.41 -28.95
C TRP A 303 21.54 0.80 -28.94
N GLY A 304 21.84 1.31 -30.14
CA GLY A 304 22.70 2.47 -30.33
C GLY A 304 24.11 2.23 -29.80
N ARG A 305 24.62 3.15 -28.99
CA ARG A 305 25.93 3.04 -28.34
C ARG A 305 25.81 2.41 -26.93
N GLY A 306 24.74 1.66 -26.66
CA GLY A 306 24.43 1.15 -25.32
C GLY A 306 23.66 2.14 -24.42
N ASN A 307 23.28 3.30 -24.98
CA ASN A 307 22.53 4.34 -24.28
C ASN A 307 20.99 4.23 -24.44
N VAL A 308 20.54 3.16 -25.08
CA VAL A 308 19.12 2.82 -25.25
C VAL A 308 18.95 1.35 -24.87
N VAL A 309 18.00 1.09 -23.98
CA VAL A 309 17.68 -0.27 -23.52
C VAL A 309 16.19 -0.52 -23.70
N LEU A 310 15.85 -1.59 -24.40
CA LEU A 310 14.51 -2.14 -24.44
C LEU A 310 14.38 -3.24 -23.39
N PHE A 311 13.34 -3.16 -22.57
CA PHE A 311 12.94 -4.18 -21.59
C PHE A 311 11.51 -4.65 -21.89
N LYS A 312 11.31 -5.96 -22.04
CA LYS A 312 10.02 -6.57 -22.40
C LYS A 312 9.37 -7.25 -21.18
N MET A 313 8.09 -7.01 -20.95
CA MET A 313 7.30 -7.63 -19.88
C MET A 313 6.00 -8.24 -20.43
N PRO A 314 5.72 -9.53 -20.25
CA PRO A 314 4.42 -10.10 -20.59
C PRO A 314 3.25 -9.42 -19.87
N ILE A 315 2.14 -9.23 -20.58
CA ILE A 315 0.89 -8.69 -20.03
C ILE A 315 0.23 -9.75 -19.12
N LYS A 316 -0.37 -9.31 -18.02
CA LYS A 316 -1.16 -10.14 -17.11
C LYS A 316 -2.38 -10.72 -17.85
N GLY A 317 -2.48 -12.05 -17.98
CA GLY A 317 -3.67 -12.71 -18.55
C GLY A 317 -3.50 -13.42 -19.90
N LYS A 318 -2.30 -13.51 -20.46
CA LYS A 318 -1.95 -14.55 -21.45
C LYS A 318 -0.83 -15.43 -20.89
N SER A 319 -1.19 -16.32 -19.98
CA SER A 319 -0.45 -17.57 -19.84
C SER A 319 -1.02 -18.51 -20.89
N GLU A 320 -0.16 -19.16 -21.68
CA GLU A 320 -0.55 -20.39 -22.39
C GLU A 320 -1.13 -21.42 -21.42
#